data_AF-A0A382ATY2-F1
#
_entry.id   AF-A0A382ATY2-F1
#
_cell.length_a   1.000
_cell.length_b   1.000
_cell.length_c   1.000
_cell.angle_alpha   90.00
_cell.angle_beta   90.00
_cell.angle_gamma   90.00
#
_symmetry.space_group_name_H-M   'P 1'
#
loop_
_entity.id
_entity.type
_entity.pdbx_description
1 polymer ?
#
loop_
_entity_poly.entity_id
_entity_poly.type
_entity_poly.pdbx_seq_one_letter_code
_entity_poly.pdbx_strand_id
1 'polypeptide(L)'
;MSNSNILENSKKCIQKTLEIKKILKNNKLPKVNIKSDKFYKKLTKKIKQIYPKILSNDRKFGKCSGSINPNLFSSFLDLKTREEINNNTCLIKINDNIKIFSNANNQLSDSIIKTIFSRTSLLEEFFSKKVTDLTISLSKDLRQLPEYKIQLKPKNINGGWTYFTSNETGVVIYRLEEFAKVLLHELLHSFEFEISSNSSEIYSQKIKEIIEYDADIKLINETFIELGANILNSVLIPIETNKYNFSKILENERYWSLYQAAKLIVHYGFSNFYEFLKYKKCMNISSNKEICERKCEKKENGKCILTNKHPIITESTNFVSYIINRAIAFYLINDYTQILIDITKSKSNNISSLFDINNNEDSIKFVNLILDGYSNKGFITTIDFLIRYIKKNEFDKMYVSSKEFNVYNSVRMSAYELDYSHRR
;
A
#
# COMPACT_ATOMS: atom_id res chain seq x y z
N MET A 1 -11.79 11.70 -15.99
CA MET A 1 -12.11 10.30 -15.62
C MET A 1 -13.50 10.23 -15.01
N SER A 2 -14.33 9.31 -15.51
CA SER A 2 -15.61 8.90 -14.94
C SER A 2 -15.42 7.69 -14.01
N ASN A 3 -16.43 7.35 -13.19
CA ASN A 3 -16.42 6.15 -12.34
C ASN A 3 -16.17 4.86 -13.14
N SER A 4 -16.62 4.82 -14.41
CA SER A 4 -16.36 3.70 -15.33
C SER A 4 -14.86 3.49 -15.62
N ASN A 5 -14.06 4.55 -15.61
CA ASN A 5 -12.62 4.46 -15.88
C ASN A 5 -11.85 3.83 -14.71
N ILE A 6 -12.35 3.94 -13.47
CA ILE A 6 -11.72 3.36 -12.28
C ILE A 6 -11.80 1.84 -12.32
N LEU A 7 -13.01 1.32 -12.59
CA LEU A 7 -13.24 -0.11 -12.72
C LEU A 7 -12.38 -0.69 -13.85
N GLU A 8 -12.28 0.01 -14.98
CA GLU A 8 -11.47 -0.42 -16.10
C GLU A 8 -9.98 -0.49 -15.75
N ASN A 9 -9.47 0.48 -14.97
CA ASN A 9 -8.11 0.45 -14.46
C ASN A 9 -7.87 -0.77 -13.56
N SER A 10 -8.80 -1.07 -12.64
CA SER A 10 -8.71 -2.27 -11.78
C SER A 10 -8.75 -3.56 -12.60
N LYS A 11 -9.60 -3.65 -13.63
CA LYS A 11 -9.63 -4.81 -14.54
C LYS A 11 -8.30 -5.01 -15.25
N LYS A 12 -7.68 -3.93 -15.76
CA LYS A 12 -6.34 -3.96 -16.37
C LYS A 12 -5.28 -4.46 -15.38
N CYS A 13 -5.31 -4.00 -14.13
CA CYS A 13 -4.42 -4.51 -13.07
C CYS A 13 -4.65 -6.00 -12.79
N ILE A 14 -5.91 -6.45 -12.64
CA ILE A 14 -6.24 -7.85 -12.42
C ILE A 14 -5.77 -8.73 -13.59
N GLN A 15 -5.99 -8.28 -14.83
CA GLN A 15 -5.51 -8.99 -16.02
C GLN A 15 -3.99 -9.12 -16.01
N LYS A 16 -3.27 -8.04 -15.67
CA LYS A 16 -1.81 -8.08 -15.54
C LYS A 16 -1.37 -9.04 -14.45
N THR A 17 -2.04 -9.04 -13.30
CA THR A 17 -1.77 -9.99 -12.22
C THR A 17 -1.95 -11.45 -12.66
N LEU A 18 -2.99 -11.75 -13.43
CA LEU A 18 -3.21 -13.10 -13.96
C LEU A 18 -2.14 -13.51 -14.98
N GLU A 19 -1.63 -12.57 -15.77
CA GLU A 19 -0.49 -12.77 -16.66
C GLU A 19 0.78 -13.10 -15.86
N ILE A 20 1.12 -12.29 -14.85
CA ILE A 20 2.26 -12.51 -13.96
C ILE A 20 2.17 -13.87 -13.27
N LYS A 21 1.00 -14.25 -12.79
CA LYS A 21 0.76 -15.58 -12.20
C LYS A 21 1.04 -16.73 -13.19
N LYS A 22 0.74 -16.54 -14.49
CA LYS A 22 1.06 -17.54 -15.54
C LYS A 22 2.56 -17.59 -15.83
N ILE A 23 3.22 -16.44 -15.82
CA ILE A 23 4.67 -16.32 -16.07
C ILE A 23 5.46 -16.96 -14.92
N LEU A 24 5.00 -16.82 -13.67
CA LEU A 24 5.59 -17.42 -12.49
C LEU A 24 5.23 -18.90 -12.26
N LYS A 25 4.75 -19.64 -13.27
CA LYS A 25 4.31 -21.05 -13.12
C LYS A 25 5.33 -21.95 -12.41
N ASN A 26 6.64 -21.69 -12.59
CA ASN A 26 7.74 -22.44 -11.97
C ASN A 26 8.30 -21.80 -10.68
N ASN A 27 7.91 -20.55 -10.39
CA ASN A 27 8.30 -19.78 -9.21
C ASN A 27 7.03 -19.31 -8.48
N LYS A 28 6.12 -20.25 -8.19
CA LYS A 28 4.83 -19.93 -7.58
C LYS A 28 5.03 -19.43 -6.16
N LEU A 29 4.20 -18.47 -5.78
CA LEU A 29 4.07 -18.04 -4.40
C LEU A 29 3.81 -19.23 -3.47
N PRO A 30 4.35 -19.21 -2.23
CA PRO A 30 3.96 -20.16 -1.20
C PRO A 30 2.44 -20.17 -1.04
N LYS A 31 1.82 -21.35 -0.91
CA LYS A 31 0.37 -21.43 -0.70
C LYS A 31 0.00 -20.84 0.67
N VAL A 32 -1.14 -20.15 0.74
CA VAL A 32 -1.76 -19.80 2.02
C VAL A 32 -2.12 -21.10 2.73
N ASN A 33 -1.57 -21.32 3.93
CA ASN A 33 -1.76 -22.55 4.68
C ASN A 33 -3.14 -22.57 5.39
N ILE A 34 -3.53 -23.73 5.90
CA ILE A 34 -4.83 -23.94 6.54
C ILE A 34 -5.03 -23.02 7.76
N LYS A 35 -3.96 -22.75 8.52
CA LYS A 35 -4.02 -21.88 9.70
C LYS A 35 -4.35 -20.43 9.31
N SER A 36 -3.67 -19.92 8.29
CA SER A 36 -3.88 -18.57 7.76
C SER A 36 -5.26 -18.43 7.11
N ASP A 37 -5.68 -19.43 6.33
CA ASP A 37 -7.03 -19.46 5.75
C ASP A 37 -8.14 -19.43 6.83
N LYS A 38 -8.00 -20.24 7.89
CA LYS A 38 -8.92 -20.21 9.04
C LYS A 38 -8.96 -18.84 9.72
N PHE A 39 -7.80 -18.21 9.90
CA PHE A 39 -7.71 -16.87 10.47
C PHE A 39 -8.49 -15.84 9.65
N TYR A 40 -8.25 -15.78 8.33
CA TYR A 40 -8.95 -14.82 7.47
C TYR A 40 -10.45 -15.11 7.32
N LYS A 41 -10.87 -16.38 7.36
CA LYS A 41 -12.29 -16.75 7.44
C LYS A 41 -12.94 -16.21 8.72
N LYS A 42 -12.27 -16.31 9.87
CA LYS A 42 -12.75 -15.74 11.15
C LYS A 42 -12.86 -14.21 11.06
N LEU A 43 -11.85 -13.53 10.54
CA LEU A 43 -11.87 -12.08 10.32
C LEU A 43 -13.04 -11.66 9.42
N THR A 44 -13.18 -12.31 8.26
CA THR A 44 -14.27 -12.06 7.31
C THR A 44 -15.64 -12.27 7.95
N LYS A 45 -15.81 -13.34 8.74
CA LYS A 45 -17.06 -13.62 9.45
C LYS A 45 -17.42 -12.50 10.44
N LYS A 46 -16.45 -12.01 11.24
CA LYS A 46 -16.72 -10.93 12.20
C LYS A 46 -17.09 -9.63 11.50
N ILE A 47 -16.36 -9.25 10.45
CA ILE A 47 -16.70 -8.05 9.66
C ILE A 47 -18.10 -8.18 9.04
N LYS A 48 -18.45 -9.35 8.49
CA LYS A 48 -19.81 -9.62 7.95
C LYS A 48 -20.93 -9.52 8.98
N GLN A 49 -20.65 -9.71 10.27
CA GLN A 49 -21.65 -9.57 11.34
C GLN A 49 -21.90 -8.11 11.72
N ILE A 50 -20.89 -7.26 11.59
CA ILE A 50 -20.94 -5.82 11.93
C ILE A 50 -21.49 -5.02 10.75
N TYR A 51 -20.98 -5.29 9.55
CA TYR A 51 -21.23 -4.47 8.36
C TYR A 51 -22.72 -4.21 8.03
N PRO A 52 -23.64 -5.20 8.12
CA PRO A 52 -25.06 -4.95 7.85
C PRO A 52 -25.72 -3.96 8.82
N LYS A 53 -25.30 -3.94 10.10
CA LYS A 53 -25.85 -3.03 11.12
C LYS A 53 -25.50 -1.57 10.82
N ILE A 54 -24.35 -1.35 10.20
CA ILE A 54 -23.89 -0.02 9.75
C ILE A 54 -24.71 0.43 8.54
N LEU A 55 -25.03 -0.50 7.65
CA LEU A 55 -25.79 -0.21 6.42
C LEU A 55 -27.30 -0.08 6.63
N SER A 56 -27.88 -0.71 7.65
CA SER A 56 -29.31 -0.62 7.96
C SER A 56 -29.76 0.75 8.47
N ASN A 57 -28.82 1.64 8.77
CA ASN A 57 -29.13 3.05 8.92
C ASN A 57 -29.44 3.61 7.53
N ASP A 58 -30.73 3.74 7.19
CA ASP A 58 -31.26 4.42 5.98
C ASP A 58 -30.92 5.92 5.99
N ARG A 59 -29.63 6.23 6.03
CA ARG A 59 -29.12 7.59 6.07
C ARG A 59 -29.20 8.14 4.66
N LYS A 60 -30.15 9.05 4.45
CA LYS A 60 -30.13 9.91 3.27
C LYS A 60 -28.94 10.85 3.42
N PHE A 61 -27.98 10.74 2.50
CA PHE A 61 -26.87 11.68 2.46
C PHE A 61 -27.38 13.03 1.93
N GLY A 62 -26.95 14.11 2.59
CA GLY A 62 -27.32 15.46 2.17
C GLY A 62 -26.88 15.73 0.73
N LYS A 63 -27.66 16.55 0.02
CA LYS A 63 -27.19 17.10 -1.26
C LYS A 63 -26.10 18.13 -1.00
N CYS A 64 -25.23 18.27 -1.98
CA CYS A 64 -24.18 19.26 -1.97
C CYS A 64 -24.76 20.67 -1.71
N SER A 65 -24.25 21.38 -0.70
CA SER A 65 -24.68 22.75 -0.38
C SER A 65 -23.51 23.69 -0.09
N GLY A 66 -23.73 24.98 -0.35
CA GLY A 66 -22.75 26.04 -0.11
C GLY A 66 -21.62 26.11 -1.15
N SER A 67 -20.80 27.17 -1.04
CA SER A 67 -19.54 27.35 -1.76
C SER A 67 -18.43 27.57 -0.75
N ILE A 68 -17.81 26.48 -0.29
CA ILE A 68 -16.73 26.44 0.70
C ILE A 68 -15.53 25.77 0.04
N ASN A 69 -14.39 26.45 0.03
CA ASN A 69 -13.15 25.87 -0.46
C ASN A 69 -12.59 24.88 0.59
N PRO A 70 -12.18 23.66 0.20
CA PRO A 70 -11.52 22.72 1.11
C PRO A 70 -10.19 23.26 1.70
N ASN A 71 -9.51 24.21 1.04
CA ASN A 71 -8.27 24.85 1.47
C ASN A 71 -7.19 23.84 1.94
N LEU A 72 -7.02 22.75 1.19
CA LEU A 72 -6.04 21.71 1.51
C LEU A 72 -4.63 22.12 1.04
N PHE A 73 -3.69 22.22 1.98
CA PHE A 73 -2.28 22.50 1.71
C PHE A 73 -1.41 21.39 2.26
N SER A 74 -0.59 20.77 1.40
CA SER A 74 0.38 19.75 1.76
C SER A 74 1.46 19.64 0.69
N SER A 75 2.68 19.26 1.08
CA SER A 75 3.77 18.92 0.16
C SER A 75 3.45 17.71 -0.73
N PHE A 76 2.39 16.96 -0.40
CA PHE A 76 1.91 15.83 -1.17
C PHE A 76 1.08 16.24 -2.40
N LEU A 77 0.59 17.47 -2.44
CA LEU A 77 -0.25 17.96 -3.53
C LEU A 77 0.57 18.80 -4.52
N ASP A 78 0.55 18.43 -5.80
CA ASP A 78 1.09 19.30 -6.83
C ASP A 78 0.08 20.42 -7.20
N LEU A 79 0.50 21.36 -8.05
CA LEU A 79 -0.36 22.49 -8.45
C LEU A 79 -1.66 22.02 -9.10
N LYS A 80 -1.57 21.04 -10.00
CA LYS A 80 -2.72 20.52 -10.75
C LYS A 80 -3.71 19.81 -9.83
N THR A 81 -3.22 18.96 -8.93
CA THR A 81 -4.05 18.28 -7.93
C THR A 81 -4.76 19.31 -7.04
N ARG A 82 -4.05 20.36 -6.60
CA ARG A 82 -4.65 21.43 -5.78
C ARG A 82 -5.74 22.19 -6.51
N GLU A 83 -5.51 22.55 -7.77
CA GLU A 83 -6.53 23.22 -8.59
C GLU A 83 -7.78 22.36 -8.74
N GLU A 84 -7.64 21.05 -8.99
CA GLU A 84 -8.80 20.15 -9.09
C GLU A 84 -9.55 20.01 -7.76
N ILE A 85 -8.81 19.88 -6.64
CA ILE A 85 -9.39 19.83 -5.29
C ILE A 85 -10.14 21.12 -4.96
N ASN A 86 -9.57 22.28 -5.29
CA ASN A 86 -10.18 23.58 -4.99
C ASN A 86 -11.43 23.85 -5.82
N ASN A 87 -11.63 23.14 -6.94
CA ASN A 87 -12.88 23.16 -7.69
C ASN A 87 -14.00 22.35 -7.01
N ASN A 88 -13.69 21.55 -5.98
CA ASN A 88 -14.69 20.86 -5.16
C ASN A 88 -15.21 21.81 -4.08
N THR A 89 -15.87 22.89 -4.49
CA THR A 89 -16.29 23.98 -3.60
C THR A 89 -17.55 23.67 -2.80
N CYS A 90 -18.11 22.48 -2.87
CA CYS A 90 -19.42 22.22 -2.30
C CYS A 90 -19.35 21.10 -1.25
N LEU A 91 -19.96 21.34 -0.08
CA LEU A 91 -19.81 20.50 1.11
C LEU A 91 -21.00 19.55 1.26
N ILE A 92 -20.69 18.28 1.50
CA ILE A 92 -21.61 17.24 1.91
C ILE A 92 -21.20 16.83 3.33
N LYS A 93 -21.89 17.38 4.32
CA LYS A 93 -21.64 17.06 5.73
C LYS A 93 -22.40 15.78 6.10
N ILE A 94 -21.69 14.72 6.48
CA ILE A 94 -22.32 13.48 6.98
C ILE A 94 -22.61 13.59 8.48
N ASN A 95 -21.67 14.16 9.22
CA ASN A 95 -21.74 14.52 10.64
C ASN A 95 -20.66 15.59 10.92
N ASP A 96 -20.46 15.96 12.18
CA ASP A 96 -19.46 16.98 12.56
C ASP A 96 -18.01 16.59 12.21
N ASN A 97 -17.72 15.30 12.16
CA ASN A 97 -16.36 14.78 11.97
C ASN A 97 -16.05 14.43 10.52
N ILE A 98 -17.04 14.28 9.63
CA ILE A 98 -16.84 13.83 8.24
C ILE A 98 -17.32 14.90 7.26
N LYS A 99 -16.35 15.53 6.60
CA LYS A 99 -16.49 16.60 5.61
C LYS A 99 -16.13 16.06 4.22
N ILE A 100 -17.11 16.03 3.31
CA ILE A 100 -16.87 15.60 1.93
C ILE A 100 -17.06 16.80 1.01
N PHE A 101 -16.00 17.18 0.32
CA PHE A 101 -16.00 18.23 -0.67
C PHE A 101 -16.22 17.63 -2.06
N SER A 102 -17.09 18.26 -2.83
CA SER A 102 -17.46 17.82 -4.17
C SER A 102 -17.67 19.01 -5.11
N ASN A 103 -17.71 18.74 -6.41
CA ASN A 103 -18.05 19.74 -7.42
C ASN A 103 -19.58 19.85 -7.52
N ALA A 104 -20.13 21.06 -7.38
CA ALA A 104 -21.59 21.28 -7.44
C ALA A 104 -22.22 20.81 -8.77
N ASN A 105 -21.48 20.91 -9.88
CA ASN A 105 -21.95 20.49 -11.20
C ASN A 105 -21.75 18.99 -11.47
N ASN A 106 -20.94 18.31 -10.65
CA ASN A 106 -20.62 16.89 -10.80
C ASN A 106 -20.37 16.28 -9.42
N GLN A 107 -21.45 16.16 -8.65
CA GLN A 107 -21.41 15.63 -7.30
C GLN A 107 -20.83 14.20 -7.28
N LEU A 108 -20.08 13.87 -6.23
CA LEU A 108 -19.65 12.50 -5.95
C LEU A 108 -20.87 11.58 -5.85
N SER A 109 -20.78 10.42 -6.48
CA SER A 109 -21.85 9.41 -6.46
C SER A 109 -22.16 8.93 -5.04
N ASP A 110 -23.43 8.62 -4.77
CA ASP A 110 -23.89 8.05 -3.49
C ASP A 110 -23.11 6.79 -3.09
N SER A 111 -22.66 5.98 -4.06
CA SER A 111 -21.83 4.80 -3.79
C SER A 111 -20.48 5.16 -3.15
N ILE A 112 -19.85 6.26 -3.56
CA ILE A 112 -18.58 6.74 -2.96
C ILE A 112 -18.84 7.22 -1.54
N ILE A 113 -19.88 8.05 -1.35
CA ILE A 113 -20.28 8.60 -0.04
C ILE A 113 -20.61 7.46 0.93
N LYS A 114 -21.38 6.46 0.47
CA LYS A 114 -21.71 5.26 1.24
C LYS A 114 -20.49 4.43 1.59
N THR A 115 -19.51 4.29 0.69
CA THR A 115 -18.25 3.61 1.00
C THR A 115 -17.45 4.36 2.06
N ILE A 116 -17.33 5.68 1.97
CA ILE A 116 -16.66 6.51 2.99
C ILE A 116 -17.31 6.29 4.34
N PHE A 117 -18.63 6.51 4.43
CA PHE A 117 -19.39 6.35 5.67
C PHE A 117 -19.26 4.93 6.24
N SER A 118 -19.57 3.91 5.44
CA SER A 118 -19.63 2.53 5.93
C SER A 118 -18.27 1.99 6.36
N ARG A 119 -17.18 2.31 5.65
CA ARG A 119 -15.84 1.85 6.03
C ARG A 119 -15.32 2.61 7.25
N THR A 120 -15.55 3.92 7.35
CA THR A 120 -15.21 4.69 8.56
C THR A 120 -15.95 4.16 9.77
N SER A 121 -17.28 4.10 9.73
CA SER A 121 -18.09 3.59 10.85
C SER A 121 -17.76 2.14 11.20
N LEU A 122 -17.43 1.30 10.21
CA LEU A 122 -16.98 -0.05 10.45
C LEU A 122 -15.69 -0.09 11.26
N LEU A 123 -14.67 0.67 10.86
CA LEU A 123 -13.41 0.64 11.59
C LEU A 123 -13.56 1.25 12.99
N GLU A 124 -14.36 2.30 13.14
CA GLU A 124 -14.67 2.86 14.45
C GLU A 124 -15.32 1.83 15.39
N GLU A 125 -16.34 1.12 14.92
CA GLU A 125 -17.01 0.06 15.69
C GLU A 125 -16.08 -1.13 15.92
N PHE A 126 -15.34 -1.53 14.89
CA PHE A 126 -14.48 -2.71 14.95
C PHE A 126 -13.33 -2.51 15.93
N PHE A 127 -12.72 -1.33 15.99
CA PHE A 127 -11.57 -1.01 16.83
C PHE A 127 -11.92 -0.25 18.11
N SER A 128 -13.19 0.12 18.31
CA SER A 128 -13.63 0.98 19.41
C SER A 128 -12.86 2.31 19.49
N LYS A 129 -12.57 2.90 18.32
CA LYS A 129 -11.87 4.18 18.16
C LYS A 129 -12.73 5.14 17.34
N LYS A 130 -12.44 6.44 17.41
CA LYS A 130 -13.22 7.47 16.70
C LYS A 130 -12.32 8.35 15.86
N VAL A 131 -12.78 8.68 14.65
CA VAL A 131 -12.13 9.70 13.84
C VAL A 131 -12.68 11.07 14.27
N THR A 132 -11.78 11.99 14.58
CA THR A 132 -12.15 13.34 15.04
C THR A 132 -12.30 14.31 13.88
N ASP A 133 -11.49 14.18 12.83
CA ASP A 133 -11.65 14.96 11.59
C ASP A 133 -11.33 14.11 10.35
N LEU A 134 -12.27 13.99 9.43
CA LEU A 134 -12.13 13.29 8.17
C LEU A 134 -12.55 14.22 7.03
N THR A 135 -11.58 14.65 6.23
CA THR A 135 -11.78 15.49 5.07
C THR A 135 -11.54 14.72 3.78
N ILE A 136 -12.52 14.72 2.89
CA ILE A 136 -12.44 14.06 1.58
C ILE A 136 -12.59 15.12 0.49
N SER A 137 -11.64 15.23 -0.42
CA SER A 137 -11.78 16.04 -1.64
C SER A 137 -11.04 15.38 -2.80
N LEU A 138 -11.74 14.66 -3.66
CA LEU A 138 -11.13 13.72 -4.59
C LEU A 138 -10.73 14.37 -5.92
N SER A 139 -9.46 14.26 -6.28
CA SER A 139 -8.88 14.51 -7.61
C SER A 139 -8.89 13.24 -8.46
N LYS A 140 -8.80 13.40 -9.77
CA LYS A 140 -8.75 12.31 -10.77
C LYS A 140 -7.32 11.94 -11.17
N ASP A 141 -6.32 12.46 -10.48
CA ASP A 141 -4.92 12.16 -10.76
C ASP A 141 -4.59 10.68 -10.52
N LEU A 142 -3.69 10.15 -11.36
CA LEU A 142 -3.26 8.76 -11.34
C LEU A 142 -1.87 8.60 -10.73
N ARG A 143 -1.64 7.47 -10.05
CA ARG A 143 -0.32 7.05 -9.58
C ARG A 143 0.51 6.56 -10.74
N GLN A 144 1.54 7.31 -11.10
CA GLN A 144 2.38 7.05 -12.27
C GLN A 144 3.87 7.15 -11.94
N LEU A 145 4.66 6.29 -12.59
CA LEU A 145 6.11 6.38 -12.60
C LEU A 145 6.52 7.72 -13.23
N PRO A 146 7.52 8.41 -12.67
CA PRO A 146 8.19 9.48 -13.37
C PRO A 146 9.06 8.89 -14.51
N GLU A 147 9.81 9.74 -15.19
CA GLU A 147 10.82 9.31 -16.15
C GLU A 147 11.80 8.29 -15.53
N TYR A 148 12.40 7.46 -16.38
CA TYR A 148 13.32 6.41 -15.94
C TYR A 148 14.38 6.97 -15.00
N LYS A 149 14.66 6.26 -13.91
CA LYS A 149 15.70 6.63 -12.93
C LYS A 149 15.43 7.95 -12.16
N ILE A 150 14.29 8.60 -12.34
CA ILE A 150 13.89 9.77 -11.55
C ILE A 150 13.24 9.33 -10.23
N GLN A 151 13.49 10.07 -9.14
CA GLN A 151 12.87 9.76 -7.86
C GLN A 151 11.34 9.77 -7.94
N LEU A 152 10.72 8.72 -7.40
CA LEU A 152 9.34 8.84 -6.92
C LEU A 152 9.27 9.92 -5.85
N LYS A 153 8.32 10.85 -6.00
CA LYS A 153 7.98 11.86 -5.00
C LYS A 153 6.63 11.52 -4.36
N PRO A 154 6.26 12.14 -3.22
CA PRO A 154 4.96 11.90 -2.61
C PRO A 154 3.77 12.06 -3.59
N LYS A 155 3.83 13.04 -4.50
CA LYS A 155 2.81 13.22 -5.55
C LYS A 155 2.59 11.99 -6.43
N ASN A 156 3.60 11.14 -6.61
CA ASN A 156 3.50 9.94 -7.45
C ASN A 156 2.73 8.81 -6.75
N ILE A 157 2.70 8.76 -5.42
CA ILE A 157 2.27 7.58 -4.65
C ILE A 157 1.10 7.89 -3.70
N ASN A 158 1.14 9.03 -3.00
CA ASN A 158 0.22 9.32 -1.91
C ASN A 158 -1.19 9.57 -2.45
N GLY A 159 -2.22 9.20 -1.68
CA GLY A 159 -3.62 9.54 -1.99
C GLY A 159 -4.37 10.14 -0.80
N GLY A 160 -3.69 10.26 0.33
CA GLY A 160 -4.18 10.78 1.59
C GLY A 160 -3.00 11.08 2.51
N TRP A 161 -3.34 11.59 3.69
CA TRP A 161 -2.42 11.70 4.82
C TRP A 161 -3.20 11.79 6.13
N THR A 162 -2.51 11.43 7.20
CA THR A 162 -2.97 11.62 8.58
C THR A 162 -2.12 12.71 9.24
N TYR A 163 -2.74 13.54 10.08
CA TYR A 163 -2.05 14.56 10.88
C TYR A 163 -2.50 14.50 12.33
N PHE A 164 -1.59 14.87 13.23
CA PHE A 164 -1.81 14.92 14.66
C PHE A 164 -1.56 16.36 15.12
N THR A 165 -2.55 16.95 15.76
CA THR A 165 -2.42 18.24 16.47
C THR A 165 -2.55 18.01 17.97
N SER A 166 -2.34 19.03 18.80
CA SER A 166 -2.52 18.89 20.25
C SER A 166 -3.93 18.47 20.66
N ASN A 167 -4.93 18.76 19.82
CA ASN A 167 -6.35 18.63 20.18
C ASN A 167 -7.11 17.64 19.28
N GLU A 168 -6.59 17.33 18.09
CA GLU A 168 -7.31 16.57 17.06
C GLU A 168 -6.36 15.70 16.22
N THR A 169 -6.83 14.50 15.89
CA THR A 169 -6.26 13.65 14.84
C THR A 169 -7.12 13.76 13.59
N GLY A 170 -6.52 14.16 12.48
CA GLY A 170 -7.23 14.36 11.23
C GLY A 170 -6.73 13.48 10.10
N VAL A 171 -7.66 13.13 9.21
CA VAL A 171 -7.43 12.32 8.02
C VAL A 171 -7.88 13.09 6.79
N VAL A 172 -7.02 13.15 5.77
CA VAL A 172 -7.35 13.70 4.47
C VAL A 172 -7.22 12.64 3.40
N ILE A 173 -8.24 12.50 2.55
CA ILE A 173 -8.18 11.67 1.33
C ILE A 173 -8.45 12.55 0.13
N TYR A 174 -7.53 12.53 -0.83
CA TYR A 174 -7.53 13.50 -1.92
C TYR A 174 -7.45 12.91 -3.32
N ARG A 175 -7.21 11.60 -3.46
CA ARG A 175 -7.14 10.94 -4.76
C ARG A 175 -8.24 9.90 -4.89
N LEU A 176 -9.00 9.98 -5.98
CA LEU A 176 -10.08 9.04 -6.27
C LEU A 176 -9.57 7.62 -6.52
N GLU A 177 -8.42 7.48 -7.16
CA GLU A 177 -7.77 6.19 -7.37
C GLU A 177 -7.41 5.52 -6.03
N GLU A 178 -7.87 4.29 -5.83
CA GLU A 178 -7.68 3.46 -4.63
C GLU A 178 -8.23 4.09 -3.34
N PHE A 179 -9.09 5.10 -3.43
CA PHE A 179 -9.47 5.92 -2.26
C PHE A 179 -10.00 5.08 -1.11
N ALA A 180 -10.74 4.00 -1.38
CA ALA A 180 -11.34 3.19 -0.34
C ALA A 180 -10.32 2.35 0.42
N LYS A 181 -9.19 1.97 -0.20
CA LYS A 181 -8.05 1.35 0.50
C LYS A 181 -7.25 2.41 1.25
N VAL A 182 -7.03 3.57 0.63
CA VAL A 182 -6.30 4.69 1.27
C VAL A 182 -7.05 5.18 2.50
N LEU A 183 -8.37 5.25 2.47
CA LEU A 183 -9.20 5.55 3.64
C LEU A 183 -8.91 4.59 4.79
N LEU A 184 -8.85 3.29 4.54
CA LEU A 184 -8.51 2.32 5.57
C LEU A 184 -7.08 2.53 6.09
N HIS A 185 -6.12 2.82 5.21
CA HIS A 185 -4.74 3.12 5.57
C HIS A 185 -4.65 4.31 6.53
N GLU A 186 -5.21 5.45 6.16
CA GLU A 186 -5.15 6.66 7.00
C GLU A 186 -5.98 6.51 8.29
N LEU A 187 -7.09 5.77 8.26
CA LEU A 187 -7.83 5.48 9.48
C LEU A 187 -7.01 4.63 10.46
N LEU A 188 -6.25 3.64 9.98
CA LEU A 188 -5.38 2.85 10.85
C LEU A 188 -4.27 3.72 11.48
N HIS A 189 -3.68 4.66 10.72
CA HIS A 189 -2.76 5.67 11.27
C HIS A 189 -3.46 6.55 12.32
N SER A 190 -4.67 7.05 12.02
CA SER A 190 -5.42 7.89 12.96
C SER A 190 -5.79 7.18 14.26
N PHE A 191 -5.78 5.85 14.23
CA PHE A 191 -6.04 4.98 15.36
C PHE A 191 -4.77 4.58 16.11
N GLU A 192 -3.61 5.14 15.75
CA GLU A 192 -2.33 4.93 16.44
C GLU A 192 -1.93 3.45 16.51
N PHE A 193 -2.27 2.70 15.46
CA PHE A 193 -1.73 1.37 15.25
C PHE A 193 -0.31 1.51 14.75
N GLU A 194 0.67 1.43 15.66
CA GLU A 194 2.05 1.75 15.34
C GLU A 194 3.03 0.67 15.80
N ILE A 195 4.04 0.42 14.97
CA ILE A 195 5.21 -0.35 15.40
C ILE A 195 5.91 0.43 16.52
N SER A 196 6.33 -0.27 17.58
CA SER A 196 7.01 0.37 18.72
C SER A 196 8.23 1.16 18.24
N SER A 197 8.50 2.30 18.90
CA SER A 197 9.63 3.18 18.57
C SER A 197 10.96 2.42 18.55
N ASN A 198 11.21 1.61 19.57
CA ASN A 198 12.41 0.76 19.67
C ASN A 198 12.52 -0.21 18.49
N SER A 199 11.43 -0.85 18.09
CA SER A 199 11.42 -1.78 16.94
C SER A 199 11.63 -1.05 15.62
N SER A 200 11.06 0.15 15.47
CA SER A 200 11.28 1.02 14.31
C SER A 200 12.74 1.47 14.19
N GLU A 201 13.37 1.82 15.32
CA GLU A 201 14.79 2.16 15.35
C GLU A 201 15.68 0.96 14.97
N ILE A 202 15.41 -0.22 15.53
CA ILE A 202 16.12 -1.46 15.17
C ILE A 202 15.99 -1.74 13.67
N TYR A 203 14.80 -1.58 13.11
CA TYR A 203 14.58 -1.72 11.68
C TYR A 203 15.45 -0.72 10.89
N SER A 204 15.41 0.56 11.24
CA SER A 204 16.17 1.62 10.54
C SER A 204 17.66 1.36 10.54
N GLN A 205 18.22 0.94 11.67
CA GLN A 205 19.64 0.60 11.78
C GLN A 205 20.00 -0.59 10.88
N LYS A 206 19.23 -1.68 10.96
CA LYS A 206 19.52 -2.92 10.22
C LYS A 206 19.27 -2.79 8.71
N ILE A 207 18.21 -2.11 8.30
CA ILE A 207 17.89 -2.00 6.87
C ILE A 207 18.97 -1.22 6.11
N LYS A 208 19.57 -0.20 6.75
CA LYS A 208 20.72 0.54 6.21
C LYS A 208 21.95 -0.32 5.97
N GLU A 209 22.06 -1.49 6.59
CA GLU A 209 23.14 -2.44 6.31
C GLU A 209 22.80 -3.41 5.17
N ILE A 210 21.52 -3.52 4.81
CA ILE A 210 20.99 -4.49 3.86
C ILE A 210 20.85 -3.88 2.46
N ILE A 211 20.33 -2.66 2.33
CA ILE A 211 19.98 -2.06 1.03
C ILE A 211 20.87 -0.86 0.69
N GLU A 212 21.10 -0.60 -0.60
CA GLU A 212 21.94 0.52 -1.07
C GLU A 212 21.33 1.93 -0.80
N TYR A 213 20.18 1.96 -0.11
CA TYR A 213 19.38 3.15 0.12
C TYR A 213 19.54 3.71 1.54
N ASP A 214 19.39 5.03 1.69
CA ASP A 214 19.31 5.66 3.02
C ASP A 214 17.86 5.69 3.47
N ALA A 215 17.49 4.69 4.27
CA ALA A 215 16.14 4.40 4.69
C ALA A 215 15.69 5.22 5.91
N ASP A 216 14.46 5.73 5.92
CA ASP A 216 13.84 6.40 7.07
C ASP A 216 13.41 5.38 8.17
N ILE A 217 13.35 5.83 9.42
CA ILE A 217 12.82 5.08 10.58
C ILE A 217 11.32 4.76 10.39
N LYS A 218 10.55 5.63 9.75
CA LYS A 218 9.08 5.49 9.62
C LYS A 218 8.62 4.39 8.66
N LEU A 219 9.54 3.78 7.90
CA LEU A 219 9.21 2.82 6.84
C LEU A 219 8.50 1.56 7.32
N ILE A 220 8.94 1.00 8.45
CA ILE A 220 8.35 -0.27 8.89
C ILE A 220 6.91 -0.08 9.34
N ASN A 221 6.59 1.07 9.93
CA ASN A 221 5.23 1.41 10.31
C ASN A 221 4.31 1.53 9.09
N GLU A 222 4.75 2.28 8.08
CA GLU A 222 4.03 2.40 6.80
C GLU A 222 3.80 1.04 6.12
N THR A 223 4.77 0.14 6.22
CA THR A 223 4.64 -1.23 5.72
C THR A 223 3.50 -1.97 6.43
N PHE A 224 3.49 -1.91 7.77
CA PHE A 224 2.50 -2.60 8.60
C PHE A 224 1.08 -2.07 8.32
N ILE A 225 0.93 -0.75 8.31
CA ILE A 225 -0.36 -0.08 8.04
C ILE A 225 -0.84 -0.37 6.62
N GLU A 226 0.03 -0.29 5.63
CA GLU A 226 -0.32 -0.59 4.24
C GLU A 226 -0.80 -2.03 4.06
N LEU A 227 -0.14 -3.01 4.70
CA LEU A 227 -0.58 -4.42 4.69
C LEU A 227 -1.95 -4.61 5.35
N GLY A 228 -2.15 -3.99 6.52
CA GLY A 228 -3.42 -4.03 7.24
C GLY A 228 -4.57 -3.47 6.38
N ALA A 229 -4.36 -2.29 5.78
CA ALA A 229 -5.32 -1.67 4.88
C ALA A 229 -5.61 -2.52 3.64
N ASN A 230 -4.59 -3.15 3.03
CA ASN A 230 -4.75 -4.03 1.88
C ASN A 230 -5.56 -5.29 2.21
N ILE A 231 -5.33 -5.90 3.38
CA ILE A 231 -6.07 -7.07 3.85
C ILE A 231 -7.52 -6.70 4.16
N LEU A 232 -7.75 -5.61 4.89
CA LEU A 232 -9.10 -5.12 5.17
C LEU A 232 -9.86 -4.81 3.88
N ASN A 233 -9.24 -4.13 2.92
CA ASN A 233 -9.82 -3.87 1.61
C ASN A 233 -10.18 -5.18 0.89
N SER A 234 -9.28 -6.16 0.92
CA SER A 234 -9.51 -7.48 0.32
C SER A 234 -10.67 -8.24 0.97
N VAL A 235 -10.89 -8.07 2.27
CA VAL A 235 -12.05 -8.63 3.00
C VAL A 235 -13.34 -7.90 2.64
N LEU A 236 -13.29 -6.57 2.52
CA LEU A 236 -14.47 -5.73 2.30
C LEU A 236 -15.04 -5.82 0.89
N ILE A 237 -14.19 -5.91 -0.14
CA ILE A 237 -14.64 -5.97 -1.53
C ILE A 237 -15.65 -7.13 -1.78
N PRO A 238 -15.40 -8.38 -1.36
CA PRO A 238 -16.38 -9.46 -1.42
C PRO A 238 -17.69 -9.16 -0.69
N ILE A 239 -17.62 -8.52 0.49
CA ILE A 239 -18.78 -8.19 1.32
C ILE A 239 -19.64 -7.12 0.65
N GLU A 240 -19.00 -6.10 0.07
CA GLU A 240 -19.66 -4.95 -0.54
C GLU A 240 -20.21 -5.25 -1.94
N THR A 241 -19.61 -6.21 -2.65
CA THR A 241 -19.95 -6.50 -4.06
C THR A 241 -20.69 -7.82 -4.27
N ASN A 242 -20.52 -8.81 -3.38
CA ASN A 242 -20.95 -10.19 -3.60
C ASN A 242 -20.41 -10.85 -4.89
N LYS A 243 -19.40 -10.24 -5.56
CA LYS A 243 -18.88 -10.70 -6.87
C LYS A 243 -17.57 -11.49 -6.78
N TYR A 244 -16.86 -11.41 -5.66
CA TYR A 244 -15.50 -11.94 -5.53
C TYR A 244 -15.32 -12.85 -4.31
N ASN A 245 -14.29 -13.69 -4.36
CA ASN A 245 -13.85 -14.53 -3.25
C ASN A 245 -12.59 -13.92 -2.61
N PHE A 246 -12.58 -13.77 -1.28
CA PHE A 246 -11.44 -13.21 -0.53
C PHE A 246 -10.10 -13.90 -0.88
N SER A 247 -10.06 -15.23 -0.88
CA SER A 247 -8.82 -15.99 -1.16
C SER A 247 -8.30 -15.71 -2.57
N LYS A 248 -9.19 -15.48 -3.54
CA LYS A 248 -8.80 -15.10 -4.91
C LYS A 248 -8.25 -13.66 -4.96
N ILE A 249 -8.87 -12.73 -4.25
CA ILE A 249 -8.37 -11.35 -4.15
C ILE A 249 -7.00 -11.34 -3.48
N LEU A 250 -6.87 -11.95 -2.30
CA LEU A 250 -5.62 -12.01 -1.56
C LEU A 250 -4.49 -12.60 -2.42
N GLU A 251 -4.74 -13.72 -3.09
CA GLU A 251 -3.75 -14.33 -3.98
C GLU A 251 -3.31 -13.39 -5.10
N ASN A 252 -4.25 -12.66 -5.69
CA ASN A 252 -3.95 -11.68 -6.73
C ASN A 252 -3.20 -10.46 -6.18
N GLU A 253 -3.54 -9.94 -5.00
CA GLU A 253 -2.80 -8.85 -4.36
C GLU A 253 -1.35 -9.26 -4.06
N ARG A 254 -1.10 -10.52 -3.70
CA ARG A 254 0.26 -11.04 -3.50
C ARG A 254 1.09 -11.02 -4.79
N TYR A 255 0.53 -11.47 -5.92
CA TYR A 255 1.22 -11.41 -7.22
C TYR A 255 1.39 -9.97 -7.71
N TRP A 256 0.37 -9.13 -7.52
CA TRP A 256 0.43 -7.71 -7.84
C TRP A 256 1.57 -7.02 -7.07
N SER A 257 1.71 -7.31 -5.77
CA SER A 257 2.77 -6.73 -4.96
C SER A 257 4.17 -7.13 -5.43
N LEU A 258 4.38 -8.38 -5.83
CA LEU A 258 5.65 -8.82 -6.41
C LEU A 258 5.97 -8.10 -7.73
N TYR A 259 4.96 -7.95 -8.60
CA TYR A 259 5.10 -7.23 -9.87
C TYR A 259 5.47 -5.77 -9.65
N GLN A 260 4.77 -5.07 -8.75
CA GLN A 260 5.05 -3.68 -8.43
C GLN A 260 6.46 -3.51 -7.81
N ALA A 261 6.92 -4.47 -7.00
CA ALA A 261 8.28 -4.49 -6.47
C ALA A 261 9.35 -4.65 -7.53
N ALA A 262 9.24 -5.67 -8.37
CA ALA A 262 10.19 -5.90 -9.47
C ALA A 262 10.23 -4.70 -10.43
N LYS A 263 9.05 -4.14 -10.76
CA LYS A 263 8.93 -2.98 -11.64
C LYS A 263 9.69 -1.77 -11.13
N LEU A 264 9.59 -1.50 -9.82
CA LEU A 264 10.26 -0.34 -9.27
C LEU A 264 11.77 -0.55 -9.10
N ILE A 265 12.22 -1.75 -8.79
CA ILE A 265 13.65 -2.09 -8.84
C ILE A 265 14.21 -1.83 -10.25
N VAL A 266 13.47 -2.24 -11.30
CA VAL A 266 13.83 -1.93 -12.70
C VAL A 266 13.84 -0.42 -12.95
N HIS A 267 12.84 0.32 -12.47
CA HIS A 267 12.75 1.76 -12.65
C HIS A 267 13.95 2.50 -12.06
N TYR A 268 14.45 2.06 -10.90
CA TYR A 268 15.64 2.61 -10.27
C TYR A 268 16.95 2.16 -10.93
N GLY A 269 16.90 1.31 -11.95
CA GLY A 269 18.04 0.96 -12.78
C GLY A 269 18.80 -0.29 -12.39
N PHE A 270 18.32 -1.03 -11.39
CA PHE A 270 18.93 -2.29 -10.98
C PHE A 270 18.59 -3.40 -11.98
N SER A 271 19.57 -4.24 -12.30
CA SER A 271 19.42 -5.34 -13.25
C SER A 271 18.99 -6.66 -12.63
N ASN A 272 19.12 -6.77 -11.31
CA ASN A 272 18.74 -7.92 -10.50
C ASN A 272 18.52 -7.47 -9.05
N PHE A 273 17.99 -8.36 -8.21
CA PHE A 273 17.75 -8.04 -6.80
C PHE A 273 19.05 -7.84 -6.00
N TYR A 274 20.14 -8.52 -6.37
CA TYR A 274 21.41 -8.43 -5.65
C TYR A 274 22.07 -7.05 -5.82
N GLU A 275 21.90 -6.41 -6.96
CA GLU A 275 22.34 -5.05 -7.21
C GLU A 275 21.63 -4.02 -6.32
N PHE A 276 20.42 -4.33 -5.82
CA PHE A 276 19.70 -3.50 -4.88
C PHE A 276 20.23 -3.62 -3.43
N LEU A 277 20.92 -4.71 -3.10
CA LEU A 277 21.46 -4.99 -1.75
C LEU A 277 22.86 -4.43 -1.57
N LYS A 278 23.22 -3.96 -0.38
CA LYS A 278 24.60 -3.55 -0.08
C LYS A 278 25.60 -4.66 -0.35
N TYR A 279 26.81 -4.29 -0.77
CA TYR A 279 27.90 -5.21 -1.07
C TYR A 279 28.05 -6.35 -0.05
N LYS A 280 28.16 -6.04 1.25
CA LYS A 280 28.30 -7.07 2.30
C LYS A 280 27.12 -8.04 2.31
N LYS A 281 25.90 -7.53 2.22
CA LYS A 281 24.69 -8.36 2.19
C LYS A 281 24.64 -9.22 0.94
N CYS A 282 24.92 -8.63 -0.22
CA CYS A 282 25.02 -9.31 -1.51
C CYS A 282 26.00 -10.48 -1.44
N MET A 283 27.23 -10.24 -0.98
CA MET A 283 28.29 -11.25 -0.86
C MET A 283 27.90 -12.43 0.05
N ASN A 284 27.10 -12.16 1.09
CA ASN A 284 26.66 -13.18 2.03
C ASN A 284 25.58 -14.10 1.47
N ILE A 285 24.73 -13.60 0.55
CA ILE A 285 23.53 -14.33 0.11
C ILE A 285 23.55 -14.75 -1.36
N SER A 286 24.34 -14.09 -2.21
CA SER A 286 24.41 -14.41 -3.64
C SER A 286 25.20 -15.68 -3.87
N SER A 287 24.67 -16.58 -4.69
CA SER A 287 25.42 -17.73 -5.20
C SER A 287 26.45 -17.34 -6.26
N ASN A 288 26.19 -16.25 -7.01
CA ASN A 288 27.13 -15.68 -7.97
C ASN A 288 27.77 -14.42 -7.36
N LYS A 289 28.97 -14.58 -6.81
CA LYS A 289 29.72 -13.49 -6.16
C LYS A 289 30.17 -12.41 -7.16
N GLU A 290 30.36 -12.74 -8.44
CA GLU A 290 30.80 -11.78 -9.47
C GLU A 290 29.83 -10.60 -9.60
N ILE A 291 28.52 -10.85 -9.47
CA ILE A 291 27.50 -9.80 -9.50
C ILE A 291 27.74 -8.76 -8.40
N CYS A 292 28.13 -9.22 -7.21
CA CYS A 292 28.42 -8.36 -6.07
C CYS A 292 29.79 -7.67 -6.22
N GLU A 293 30.79 -8.38 -6.76
CA GLU A 293 32.14 -7.85 -6.99
C GLU A 293 32.18 -6.69 -7.97
N ARG A 294 31.22 -6.58 -8.90
CA ARG A 294 31.07 -5.40 -9.78
C ARG A 294 30.84 -4.09 -9.03
N LYS A 295 30.39 -4.14 -7.78
CA LYS A 295 30.25 -2.95 -6.92
C LYS A 295 31.59 -2.51 -6.32
N CYS A 296 32.58 -3.39 -6.35
CA CYS A 296 33.91 -3.13 -5.83
C CYS A 296 34.73 -2.33 -6.85
N GLU A 297 35.05 -1.09 -6.51
CA GLU A 297 35.91 -0.24 -7.33
C GLU A 297 37.37 -0.71 -7.26
N LYS A 298 37.87 -0.94 -6.04
CA LYS A 298 39.22 -1.43 -5.80
C LYS A 298 39.29 -2.26 -4.52
N LYS A 299 40.26 -3.17 -4.43
CA LYS A 299 40.55 -3.93 -3.20
C LYS A 299 41.82 -3.36 -2.55
N GLU A 300 41.71 -2.81 -1.35
CA GLU A 300 42.84 -2.34 -0.53
C GLU A 300 42.95 -3.18 0.74
N ASN A 301 44.11 -3.79 0.99
CA ASN A 301 44.34 -4.68 2.15
C ASN A 301 43.27 -5.77 2.31
N GLY A 302 42.81 -6.35 1.19
CA GLY A 302 41.75 -7.36 1.17
C GLY A 302 40.33 -6.80 1.43
N LYS A 303 40.17 -5.50 1.68
CA LYS A 303 38.88 -4.84 1.84
C LYS A 303 38.44 -4.20 0.52
N CYS A 304 37.18 -4.43 0.18
CA CYS A 304 36.57 -3.81 -0.98
C CYS A 304 36.26 -2.34 -0.70
N ILE A 305 36.74 -1.46 -1.57
CA ILE A 305 36.35 -0.05 -1.67
C ILE A 305 35.27 0.02 -2.74
N LEU A 306 34.11 0.57 -2.35
CA LEU A 306 32.94 0.58 -3.20
C LEU A 306 33.00 1.74 -4.18
N THR A 307 32.54 1.50 -5.40
CA THR A 307 32.22 2.59 -6.34
C THR A 307 31.24 3.53 -5.65
N ASN A 308 31.47 4.84 -5.77
CA ASN A 308 30.55 5.84 -5.21
C ASN A 308 29.10 5.46 -5.55
N LYS A 309 28.24 5.54 -4.51
CA LYS A 309 26.84 5.11 -4.45
C LYS A 309 26.14 5.17 -5.81
N HIS A 310 25.34 4.15 -6.10
CA HIS A 310 24.39 4.18 -7.23
C HIS A 310 23.77 5.60 -7.30
N PRO A 311 23.82 6.31 -8.45
CA PRO A 311 23.68 7.77 -8.56
C PRO A 311 22.30 8.33 -8.18
N ILE A 312 21.46 7.46 -7.65
CA ILE A 312 20.03 7.58 -7.39
C ILE A 312 19.76 6.81 -6.08
N ILE A 313 19.20 7.31 -4.96
CA ILE A 313 18.74 8.62 -4.46
C ILE A 313 18.62 8.44 -2.91
N THR A 314 18.42 9.50 -2.13
CA THR A 314 17.90 9.46 -0.75
C THR A 314 16.43 9.00 -0.71
N GLU A 315 15.91 8.60 0.47
CA GLU A 315 14.48 8.35 0.68
C GLU A 315 13.69 9.64 0.92
N SER A 316 13.32 10.36 -0.14
CA SER A 316 12.31 11.44 0.01
C SER A 316 10.88 10.90 0.10
N THR A 317 10.68 9.59 -0.06
CA THR A 317 9.36 8.98 -0.24
C THR A 317 9.41 7.54 0.25
N ASN A 318 8.36 7.08 0.93
CA ASN A 318 8.16 5.73 1.50
C ASN A 318 8.12 4.57 0.47
N PHE A 319 8.97 4.59 -0.57
CA PHE A 319 9.00 3.61 -1.64
C PHE A 319 9.36 2.22 -1.12
N VAL A 320 10.41 2.11 -0.30
CA VAL A 320 10.88 0.81 0.20
C VAL A 320 9.81 0.15 1.05
N SER A 321 9.12 0.93 1.89
CA SER A 321 8.03 0.44 2.72
C SER A 321 6.79 0.06 1.93
N TYR A 322 6.29 0.94 1.05
CA TYR A 322 5.07 0.67 0.31
C TYR A 322 5.19 -0.51 -0.65
N ILE A 323 6.38 -0.80 -1.16
CA ILE A 323 6.54 -1.71 -2.28
C ILE A 323 7.34 -2.95 -1.92
N ILE A 324 8.59 -2.80 -1.48
CA ILE A 324 9.49 -3.94 -1.28
C ILE A 324 9.13 -4.71 -0.01
N ASN A 325 9.05 -4.02 1.12
CA ASN A 325 8.69 -4.65 2.39
C ASN A 325 7.29 -5.27 2.32
N ARG A 326 6.34 -4.57 1.67
CA ARG A 326 4.99 -5.10 1.44
C ARG A 326 5.03 -6.39 0.59
N ALA A 327 5.80 -6.42 -0.49
CA ALA A 327 5.96 -7.61 -1.32
C ALA A 327 6.59 -8.78 -0.56
N ILE A 328 7.57 -8.51 0.31
CA ILE A 328 8.16 -9.50 1.23
C ILE A 328 7.07 -10.10 2.13
N ALA A 329 6.30 -9.26 2.83
CA ALA A 329 5.27 -9.74 3.75
C ALA A 329 4.17 -10.54 3.02
N PHE A 330 3.75 -10.12 1.82
CA PHE A 330 2.80 -10.88 1.01
C PHE A 330 3.38 -12.19 0.46
N TYR A 331 4.68 -12.23 0.16
CA TYR A 331 5.36 -13.47 -0.18
C TYR A 331 5.32 -14.44 1.00
N LEU A 332 5.65 -13.93 2.20
CA LEU A 332 5.66 -14.62 3.48
C LEU A 332 4.32 -14.53 4.23
N ILE A 333 3.20 -14.56 3.50
CA ILE A 333 1.86 -14.28 4.07
C ILE A 333 1.49 -15.16 5.25
N ASN A 334 1.98 -16.41 5.28
CA ASN A 334 1.72 -17.33 6.39
C ASN A 334 2.40 -16.88 7.69
N ASP A 335 3.63 -16.39 7.60
CA ASP A 335 4.41 -15.92 8.75
C ASP A 335 3.88 -14.56 9.22
N TYR A 336 3.51 -13.68 8.28
CA TYR A 336 2.79 -12.45 8.62
C TYR A 336 1.45 -12.74 9.32
N THR A 337 0.67 -13.70 8.81
CA THR A 337 -0.59 -14.11 9.45
C THR A 337 -0.34 -14.71 10.84
N GLN A 338 0.81 -15.38 11.04
CA GLN A 338 1.18 -15.89 12.35
C GLN A 338 1.37 -14.76 13.37
N ILE A 339 2.05 -13.67 12.99
CA ILE A 339 2.21 -12.49 13.83
C ILE A 339 0.86 -11.89 14.20
N LEU A 340 -0.02 -11.73 13.21
CA LEU A 340 -1.40 -11.27 13.43
C LEU A 340 -2.18 -12.17 14.40
N ILE A 341 -2.05 -13.50 14.28
CA ILE A 341 -2.64 -14.45 15.22
C ILE A 341 -2.09 -14.24 16.63
N ASP A 342 -0.79 -14.04 16.77
CA ASP A 342 -0.13 -13.94 18.07
C ASP A 342 -0.47 -12.63 18.78
N ILE A 343 -0.58 -11.51 18.05
CA ILE A 343 -1.15 -10.24 18.56
C ILE A 343 -2.56 -10.46 19.09
N THR A 344 -3.43 -11.12 18.33
CA THR A 344 -4.81 -11.33 18.80
C THR A 344 -4.88 -12.22 20.03
N LYS A 345 -3.98 -13.21 20.16
CA LYS A 345 -3.91 -14.09 21.34
C LYS A 345 -3.42 -13.35 22.57
N SER A 346 -2.39 -12.51 22.46
CA SER A 346 -1.87 -11.71 23.57
C SER A 346 -2.93 -10.75 24.14
N LYS A 347 -3.94 -10.43 23.32
CA LYS A 347 -5.11 -9.60 23.66
C LYS A 347 -6.39 -10.42 23.82
N SER A 348 -6.30 -11.58 24.48
CA SER A 348 -7.45 -12.44 24.84
C SER A 348 -8.31 -12.90 23.65
N ASN A 349 -7.68 -13.18 22.51
CA ASN A 349 -8.31 -13.53 21.24
C ASN A 349 -9.24 -12.45 20.66
N ASN A 350 -9.08 -11.19 21.08
CA ASN A 350 -9.86 -10.09 20.57
C ASN A 350 -9.34 -9.67 19.17
N ILE A 351 -9.98 -10.15 18.11
CA ILE A 351 -9.64 -9.77 16.73
C ILE A 351 -9.80 -8.25 16.45
N SER A 352 -10.45 -7.50 17.33
CA SER A 352 -10.45 -6.02 17.31
C SER A 352 -9.11 -5.41 17.74
N SER A 353 -8.14 -6.20 18.15
CA SER A 353 -6.76 -5.76 18.45
C SER A 353 -5.76 -6.14 17.36
N LEU A 354 -6.25 -6.63 16.20
CA LEU A 354 -5.42 -7.24 15.15
C LEU A 354 -4.21 -6.39 14.71
N PHE A 355 -4.31 -5.06 14.79
CA PHE A 355 -3.27 -4.13 14.41
C PHE A 355 -2.65 -3.37 15.59
N ASP A 356 -3.05 -3.68 16.83
CA ASP A 356 -2.44 -3.15 18.05
C ASP A 356 -1.11 -3.90 18.32
N ILE A 357 -0.10 -3.55 17.53
CA ILE A 357 1.25 -4.13 17.56
C ILE A 357 2.21 -3.31 18.44
N ASN A 358 1.69 -2.36 19.23
CA ASN A 358 2.48 -1.35 19.93
C ASN A 358 3.41 -1.96 21.01
N ASN A 359 3.20 -3.22 21.41
CA ASN A 359 4.14 -3.93 22.27
C ASN A 359 5.45 -4.24 21.54
N ASN A 360 6.56 -4.27 22.28
CA ASN A 360 7.87 -4.44 21.65
C ASN A 360 8.10 -5.85 21.08
N GLU A 361 7.50 -6.88 21.66
CA GLU A 361 7.72 -8.27 21.26
C GLU A 361 7.03 -8.61 19.93
N ASP A 362 5.80 -8.18 19.71
CA ASP A 362 5.08 -8.43 18.46
C ASP A 362 5.61 -7.52 17.36
N SER A 363 5.95 -6.26 17.69
CA SER A 363 6.66 -5.35 16.79
C SER A 363 7.98 -5.94 16.27
N ILE A 364 8.82 -6.52 17.15
CA ILE A 364 10.10 -7.08 16.72
C ILE A 364 9.92 -8.33 15.84
N LYS A 365 8.88 -9.13 16.04
CA LYS A 365 8.54 -10.26 15.15
C LYS A 365 8.26 -9.76 13.74
N PHE A 366 7.50 -8.67 13.59
CA PHE A 366 7.23 -8.08 12.28
C PHE A 366 8.48 -7.48 11.64
N VAL A 367 9.31 -6.76 12.40
CA VAL A 367 10.59 -6.23 11.93
C VAL A 367 11.49 -7.36 11.39
N ASN A 368 11.64 -8.44 12.16
CA ASN A 368 12.48 -9.58 11.77
C ASN A 368 11.92 -10.28 10.52
N LEU A 369 10.60 -10.47 10.42
CA LEU A 369 9.96 -11.03 9.21
C LEU A 369 10.38 -10.25 7.95
N ILE A 370 10.34 -8.92 8.00
CA ILE A 370 10.71 -8.08 6.87
C ILE A 370 12.22 -8.18 6.57
N LEU A 371 13.07 -8.08 7.59
CA LEU A 371 14.53 -8.15 7.42
C LEU A 371 15.00 -9.51 6.87
N ASP A 372 14.39 -10.60 7.34
CA ASP A 372 14.69 -11.97 6.88
C ASP A 372 14.24 -12.19 5.43
N GLY A 373 13.16 -11.52 5.01
CA GLY A 373 12.68 -11.53 3.63
C GLY A 373 13.72 -11.08 2.60
N TYR A 374 14.61 -10.15 2.95
CA TYR A 374 15.74 -9.73 2.10
C TYR A 374 16.80 -10.82 1.88
N SER A 375 16.70 -11.93 2.61
CA SER A 375 17.58 -13.11 2.47
C SER A 375 16.81 -14.36 2.03
N ASN A 376 15.49 -14.26 1.85
CA ASN A 376 14.66 -15.40 1.49
C ASN A 376 14.91 -15.81 0.03
N LYS A 377 15.54 -16.98 -0.16
CA LYS A 377 15.94 -17.48 -1.48
C LYS A 377 14.78 -17.54 -2.48
N GLY A 378 13.59 -17.93 -2.02
CA GLY A 378 12.40 -18.04 -2.88
C GLY A 378 11.90 -16.67 -3.33
N PHE A 379 11.81 -15.71 -2.41
CA PHE A 379 11.46 -14.32 -2.73
C PHE A 379 12.45 -13.71 -3.71
N ILE A 380 13.75 -13.81 -3.42
CA ILE A 380 14.82 -13.27 -4.27
C ILE A 380 14.77 -13.85 -5.67
N THR A 381 14.64 -15.18 -5.81
CA THR A 381 14.55 -15.86 -7.11
C THR A 381 13.33 -15.39 -7.89
N THR A 382 12.20 -15.23 -7.21
CA THR A 382 10.94 -14.77 -7.81
C THR A 382 11.05 -13.33 -8.30
N ILE A 383 11.57 -12.43 -7.48
CA ILE A 383 11.75 -11.02 -7.84
C ILE A 383 12.78 -10.85 -8.95
N ASP A 384 13.91 -11.55 -8.88
CA ASP A 384 14.95 -11.51 -9.91
C ASP A 384 14.41 -11.95 -11.28
N PHE A 385 13.62 -13.03 -11.30
CA PHE A 385 12.96 -13.48 -12.51
C PHE A 385 12.01 -12.42 -13.07
N LEU A 386 11.21 -11.77 -12.23
CA LEU A 386 10.32 -10.69 -12.66
C LEU A 386 11.09 -9.46 -13.16
N ILE A 387 12.19 -9.08 -12.52
CA ILE A 387 13.06 -7.98 -12.95
C ILE A 387 13.55 -8.26 -14.38
N ARG A 388 14.10 -9.46 -14.63
CA ARG A 388 14.56 -9.87 -15.97
C ARG A 388 13.43 -9.88 -17.00
N TYR A 389 12.25 -10.37 -16.60
CA TYR A 389 11.08 -10.40 -17.47
C TYR A 389 10.61 -8.98 -17.86
N ILE A 390 10.47 -8.08 -16.88
CA ILE A 390 10.03 -6.69 -17.10
C ILE A 390 11.05 -5.96 -17.99
N LYS A 391 12.35 -6.06 -17.68
CA LYS A 391 13.40 -5.44 -18.49
C LYS A 391 13.34 -5.85 -19.95
N LYS A 392 13.09 -7.15 -20.21
CA LYS A 392 13.07 -7.69 -21.57
C LYS A 392 11.77 -7.37 -22.33
N ASN A 393 10.62 -7.32 -21.67
CA ASN A 393 9.31 -7.37 -22.36
C ASN A 393 8.42 -6.13 -22.13
N GLU A 394 8.75 -5.30 -21.13
CA GLU A 394 7.85 -4.26 -20.63
C GLU A 394 8.52 -2.91 -20.38
N PHE A 395 9.85 -2.86 -20.35
CA PHE A 395 10.60 -1.65 -20.01
C PHE A 395 10.14 -0.44 -20.82
N ASP A 396 10.07 -0.55 -22.15
CA ASP A 396 9.66 0.54 -23.01
C ASP A 396 8.21 0.98 -22.73
N LYS A 397 7.33 0.02 -22.40
CA LYS A 397 5.91 0.28 -22.10
C LYS A 397 5.71 1.04 -20.79
N MET A 398 6.67 0.99 -19.87
CA MET A 398 6.60 1.70 -18.59
C MET A 398 6.69 3.22 -18.76
N TYR A 399 7.36 3.69 -19.81
CA TYR A 399 7.65 5.12 -20.03
C TYR A 399 6.96 5.71 -21.27
N VAL A 400 6.01 4.98 -21.86
CA VAL A 400 5.14 5.52 -22.91
C VAL A 400 4.27 6.62 -22.31
N SER A 401 4.43 7.85 -22.80
CA SER A 401 3.59 8.99 -22.44
C SER A 401 2.15 8.72 -22.88
N SER A 402 1.21 8.78 -21.94
CA SER A 402 -0.22 8.67 -22.21
C SER A 402 -1.02 9.46 -21.19
N LYS A 403 -2.10 10.10 -21.64
CA LYS A 403 -3.11 10.71 -20.77
C LYS A 403 -4.06 9.68 -20.16
N GLU A 404 -4.01 8.44 -20.64
CA GLU A 404 -4.83 7.33 -20.14
C GLU A 404 -4.05 6.45 -19.16
N PHE A 405 -4.80 5.67 -18.39
CA PHE A 405 -4.21 4.68 -17.50
C PHE A 405 -3.43 3.62 -18.26
N ASN A 406 -2.15 3.48 -17.89
CA ASN A 406 -1.24 2.46 -18.36
C ASN A 406 -0.80 1.58 -17.18
N VAL A 407 -1.14 0.30 -17.21
CA VAL A 407 -0.81 -0.67 -16.15
C VAL A 407 0.71 -0.85 -15.97
N TYR A 408 1.50 -0.65 -17.03
CA TYR A 408 2.95 -0.71 -16.97
C TYR A 408 3.51 0.51 -16.22
N ASN A 409 3.00 1.72 -16.50
CA ASN A 409 3.44 2.94 -15.81
C ASN A 409 2.87 3.08 -14.37
N SER A 410 1.73 2.45 -14.08
CA SER A 410 1.00 2.63 -12.81
C SER A 410 1.79 2.26 -11.54
N VAL A 411 1.81 3.13 -10.53
CA VAL A 411 2.34 2.78 -9.18
C VAL A 411 1.24 2.53 -8.16
N ARG A 412 0.07 2.06 -8.60
CA ARG A 412 -1.01 1.63 -7.71
C ARG A 412 -0.57 0.50 -6.77
N MET A 413 -1.15 0.45 -5.57
CA MET A 413 -0.77 -0.47 -4.50
C MET A 413 -1.68 -1.70 -4.39
N SER A 414 -2.90 -1.63 -4.89
CA SER A 414 -3.86 -2.72 -4.99
C SER A 414 -4.26 -2.99 -6.44
N ALA A 415 -4.43 -4.28 -6.76
CA ALA A 415 -5.01 -4.70 -8.03
C ALA A 415 -6.53 -4.48 -8.06
N TYR A 416 -7.17 -4.60 -6.90
CA TYR A 416 -8.62 -4.49 -6.77
C TYR A 416 -9.08 -3.12 -6.30
N GLU A 417 -10.20 -2.68 -6.87
CA GLU A 417 -10.95 -1.50 -6.46
C GLU A 417 -12.46 -1.77 -6.62
N LEU A 418 -13.27 -1.03 -5.87
CA LEU A 418 -14.73 -1.13 -5.99
C LEU A 418 -15.24 -0.49 -7.27
N ASP A 419 -16.36 -1.03 -7.73
CA ASP A 419 -17.14 -0.44 -8.82
C ASP A 419 -18.10 0.61 -8.26
N TYR A 420 -17.87 1.87 -8.64
CA TYR A 420 -18.72 3.02 -8.32
C TYR A 420 -19.59 3.47 -9.50
N SER A 421 -19.58 2.73 -10.62
CA SER A 421 -20.49 2.98 -11.73
C SER A 421 -21.86 2.42 -11.37
N HIS A 422 -22.83 3.33 -11.16
CA HIS A 422 -24.25 3.09 -10.94
C HIS A 422 -24.62 1.90 -10.02
N ARG A 423 -24.73 2.18 -8.72
CA ARG A 423 -25.79 1.56 -7.91
C ARG A 423 -26.90 2.60 -7.78
N ARG A 424 -27.98 2.40 -8.55
CA ARG A 424 -29.27 3.03 -8.25
C ARG A 424 -29.84 2.44 -6.97
#